data_AF-A0A7W9S1Q5-F1
#
_entry.id   AF-A0A7W9S1Q5-F1
#
_cell.length_a   1.000
_cell.length_b   1.000
_cell.length_c   1.000
_cell.angle_alpha   90.00
_cell.angle_beta   90.00
_cell.angle_gamma   90.00
#
_symmetry.space_group_name_H-M   'P 1'
#
loop_
_entity.id
_entity.type
_entity.pdbx_description
1 polymer ?
#
loop_
_entity_poly.entity_id
_entity_poly.type
_entity_poly.pdbx_seq_one_letter_code
_entity_poly.pdbx_strand_id
1 'polypeptide(L)' 'MSTHYVYGRRRTETLDYLQSMLGQLRAMAEAERCDMLTYLIEMAYIEASDIIRGERPVNMQQARRKDAS' A
#
# COMPACT_ATOMS: atom_id res chain seq x y z
N MET A 1 15.04 -20.53 -13.87
CA MET A 1 14.96 -19.22 -13.20
C MET A 1 13.49 -18.90 -12.98
N SER A 2 12.99 -19.02 -11.75
CA SER A 2 11.56 -19.12 -11.44
C SER A 2 10.85 -17.77 -11.53
N THR A 3 9.88 -17.68 -12.43
CA THR A 3 9.03 -16.51 -12.72
C THR A 3 8.36 -15.89 -11.48
N HIS A 4 8.12 -16.68 -10.43
CA HIS A 4 7.52 -16.22 -9.17
C HIS A 4 8.36 -15.17 -8.41
N TYR A 5 9.69 -15.26 -8.44
CA TYR A 5 10.55 -14.32 -7.71
C TYR A 5 10.55 -12.93 -8.36
N VAL A 6 10.51 -12.88 -9.69
CA VAL A 6 10.46 -11.63 -10.46
C VAL A 6 9.14 -10.90 -10.23
N TYR A 7 8.03 -11.64 -10.12
CA TYR A 7 6.71 -11.05 -9.85
C TYR A 7 6.61 -10.45 -8.44
N GLY A 8 7.10 -11.17 -7.42
CA GLY A 8 7.15 -10.65 -6.05
C GLY A 8 7.99 -9.38 -5.94
N ARG A 9 9.15 -9.35 -6.60
CA ARG A 9 10.05 -8.19 -6.60
C ARG A 9 9.45 -6.94 -7.26
N ARG A 10 8.86 -7.08 -8.46
CA ARG A 10 8.19 -5.95 -9.15
C ARG A 10 7.03 -5.39 -8.33
N ARG A 11 6.33 -6.26 -7.61
CA ARG A 11 5.21 -5.87 -6.77
C ARG A 11 5.68 -5.03 -5.58
N THR A 12 6.76 -5.43 -4.91
CA THR A 12 7.38 -4.62 -3.84
C THR A 12 7.85 -3.27 -4.38
N GLU A 13 8.56 -3.25 -5.52
CA GLU A 13 9.00 -2.00 -6.18
C GLU A 13 7.81 -1.07 -6.52
N THR A 14 6.69 -1.65 -6.94
CA THR A 14 5.46 -0.89 -7.23
C THR A 14 4.85 -0.30 -5.95
N LEU A 15 4.83 -1.07 -4.85
CA LEU A 15 4.28 -0.62 -3.58
C LEU A 15 5.16 0.46 -2.92
N ASP A 16 6.49 0.32 -3.00
CA ASP A 16 7.43 1.33 -2.51
C ASP A 16 7.26 2.66 -3.27
N TYR A 17 7.05 2.56 -4.60
CA TYR A 17 6.74 3.72 -5.43
C TYR A 17 5.40 4.36 -5.04
N LEU A 18 4.34 3.57 -4.85
CA LEU A 18 3.03 4.06 -4.39
C LEU A 18 3.14 4.75 -3.03
N GLN A 19 3.83 4.15 -2.07
CA GLN A 19 4.06 4.73 -0.75
C GLN A 19 4.76 6.10 -0.85
N SER A 20 5.77 6.21 -1.72
CA SER A 20 6.48 7.47 -1.97
C SER A 20 5.56 8.55 -2.55
N MET A 21 4.74 8.22 -3.55
CA MET A 21 3.77 9.16 -4.13
C MET A 21 2.72 9.60 -3.10
N LEU A 22 2.22 8.68 -2.28
CA LEU A 22 1.23 8.99 -1.23
C LEU A 22 1.81 9.98 -0.21
N GLY A 23 3.09 9.84 0.14
CA GLY A 23 3.77 10.82 0.99
C GLY A 23 3.82 12.23 0.38
N GLN A 24 4.10 12.33 -0.92
CA GLN A 24 4.10 13.60 -1.65
C GLN A 24 2.68 14.22 -1.71
N LEU A 25 1.67 13.43 -2.08
CA LEU A 25 0.29 13.89 -2.15
C LEU A 25 -0.24 14.35 -0.79
N ARG A 26 0.14 13.67 0.30
CA ARG A 26 -0.24 14.08 1.67
C ARG A 26 0.30 15.46 1.99
N ALA A 27 1.58 15.72 1.70
CA ALA A 27 2.19 17.03 1.92
C ALA A 27 1.52 18.14 1.09
N MET A 28 1.11 17.84 -0.14
CA MET A 28 0.35 18.79 -0.98
C MET A 28 -1.05 19.07 -0.41
N ALA A 29 -1.78 18.04 0.01
CA ALA A 29 -3.12 18.21 0.60
C ALA A 29 -3.08 18.95 1.95
N GLU A 30 -2.04 18.71 2.74
CA GLU A 30 -1.78 19.40 4.01
C GLU A 30 -1.48 20.89 3.77
N ALA A 31 -0.70 21.22 2.75
CA ALA A 31 -0.43 22.62 2.37
C ALA A 31 -1.71 23.39 1.99
N GLU A 32 -2.66 22.71 1.35
CA GLU A 32 -3.97 23.26 0.97
C GLU A 32 -5.03 23.18 2.09
N ARG A 33 -4.66 22.74 3.31
CA ARG A 33 -5.56 22.60 4.48
C ARG A 33 -6.81 21.75 4.20
N CYS A 34 -6.68 20.75 3.35
CA CYS A 34 -7.78 19.85 2.99
C CYS A 34 -7.82 18.65 3.96
N ASP A 35 -8.29 18.85 5.18
CA ASP A 35 -8.18 17.87 6.29
C ASP A 35 -8.72 16.47 5.93
N MET A 36 -9.90 16.38 5.31
CA MET A 36 -10.48 15.09 4.92
C MET A 36 -9.67 14.41 3.80
N LEU A 37 -9.11 15.18 2.87
CA LEU A 37 -8.28 14.65 1.80
C LEU A 37 -6.94 14.14 2.36
N THR A 38 -6.31 14.91 3.26
CA THR A 38 -5.09 14.52 3.97
C THR A 38 -5.30 13.21 4.73
N TYR A 39 -6.41 13.08 5.46
CA TYR A 39 -6.76 11.85 6.17
C TYR A 39 -6.87 10.65 5.22
N LEU A 40 -7.59 10.76 4.11
CA LEU A 40 -7.74 9.65 3.16
C LEU A 40 -6.40 9.22 2.54
N ILE A 41 -5.55 10.18 2.20
CA ILE A 41 -4.22 9.89 1.65
C ILE A 41 -3.32 9.25 2.71
N GLU A 42 -3.38 9.72 3.95
CA GLU A 42 -2.63 9.15 5.07
C GLU A 42 -3.07 7.70 5.36
N MET A 43 -4.37 7.43 5.35
CA MET A 43 -4.86 6.06 5.50
C MET A 43 -4.38 5.14 4.37
N ALA A 44 -4.36 5.63 3.12
CA ALA A 44 -3.79 4.88 2.00
C ALA A 44 -2.28 4.64 2.14
N TYR A 45 -1.52 5.61 2.68
CA TYR A 45 -0.10 5.48 2.95
C TYR A 45 0.18 4.39 4.00
N ILE A 46 -0.60 4.36 5.08
CA ILE A 46 -0.49 3.35 6.14
C ILE A 46 -0.79 1.96 5.56
N GLU A 47 -1.88 1.81 4.79
CA GLU A 47 -2.23 0.53 4.16
C GLU A 47 -1.11 0.01 3.24
N ALA A 48 -0.52 0.87 2.41
CA ALA A 48 0.60 0.49 1.56
C ALA A 48 1.81 0.02 2.39
N SER A 49 2.08 0.70 3.51
CA SER A 49 3.16 0.33 4.44
C SER A 49 2.93 -1.02 5.10
N ASP A 50 1.70 -1.30 5.55
CA ASP A 50 1.31 -2.58 6.16
C ASP A 50 1.43 -3.73 5.16
N ILE A 51 1.03 -3.48 3.90
CA ILE A 51 1.18 -4.44 2.80
C ILE A 51 2.67 -4.74 2.53
N ILE A 52 3.54 -3.72 2.50
CA ILE A 52 5.00 -3.90 2.29
C ILE A 52 5.63 -4.70 3.43
N ARG A 53 5.23 -4.44 4.69
CA ARG A 53 5.68 -5.19 5.87
C ARG A 53 5.14 -6.62 5.92
N GLY A 54 4.17 -6.96 5.07
CA GLY A 54 3.47 -8.25 5.09
C GLY A 54 2.47 -8.39 6.24
N GLU A 55 2.09 -7.27 6.87
CA GLU A 55 1.14 -7.20 7.98
C GLU A 55 -0.32 -7.31 7.50
N ARG A 56 -0.59 -6.97 6.24
CA ARG A 56 -1.90 -7.20 5.60
C ARG A 56 -1.82 -8.00 4.31
N PRO A 57 -2.71 -9.00 4.11
CA PRO A 57 -2.87 -9.64 2.81
C PRO A 57 -3.46 -8.63 1.82
N VAL A 58 -2.67 -8.30 0.80
CA VAL A 58 -3.00 -7.34 -0.28
C VAL A 58 -4.32 -7.65 -1.00
N ASN A 59 -4.81 -8.88 -0.90
CA ASN A 59 -6.12 -9.28 -1.39
C ASN A 59 -6.97 -9.71 -0.19
N MET A 60 -8.00 -8.94 0.17
CA MET A 60 -8.99 -9.37 1.19
C MET A 60 -9.64 -10.73 0.84
N GLN A 61 -9.75 -11.06 -0.46
CA GLN A 61 -10.22 -12.38 -0.91
C GLN A 61 -9.24 -13.53 -0.60
N GLN A 62 -7.92 -13.26 -0.52
CA GLN A 62 -6.95 -14.28 -0.11
C GLN A 62 -6.92 -14.47 1.41
N ALA A 63 -7.18 -13.41 2.18
CA ALA A 63 -7.37 -13.51 3.64
C ALA A 63 -8.52 -14.47 3.96
N ARG A 64 -9.69 -14.26 3.35
CA ARG A 64 -10.89 -15.08 3.56
C ARG A 64 -10.71 -16.55 3.13
N ARG A 65 -9.76 -16.86 2.24
CA ARG A 65 -9.44 -18.23 1.85
C ARG A 65 -8.55 -18.94 2.88
N LYS A 66 -7.69 -18.22 3.60
CA LYS A 66 -6.85 -18.80 4.66
C LYS A 66 -7.64 -19.12 5.93
N ASP A 67 -8.66 -18.33 6.23
CA ASP A 67 -9.51 -18.55 7.41
C ASP A 67 -10.54 -19.68 7.21
N ALA A 68 -10.68 -20.19 5.98
CA ALA A 68 -11.64 -21.22 5.59
C ALA A 68 -10.98 -22.57 5.27
N SER A 69 -9.75 -22.82 5.71
CA SER A 69 -9.01 -24.09 5.55
C SER A 69 -8.44 -24.59 6.87
#